data_AF-A0A933FRY8-F1
#
_entry.id   AF-A0A933FRY8-F1
#
_cell.length_a   1.000
_cell.length_b   1.000
_cell.length_c   1.000
_cell.angle_alpha   90.00
_cell.angle_beta   90.00
_cell.angle_gamma   90.00
#
_symmetry.space_group_name_H-M   'P 1'
#
loop_
_entity.id
_entity.type
_entity.pdbx_description
1 polymer ?
#
loop_
_entity_poly.entity_id
_entity_poly.type
_entity_poly.pdbx_seq_one_letter_code
_entity_poly.pdbx_strand_id
1 'polypeptide(L)'
;MKVTWRNALKTGDLVVVLQVVAKPFPELPNVPLAINLAKSDEARRLLKLGVQDAASYARPFVLPPGTPKERIELLRKAFHDTLEDKAFLAETEKAGLKIDPLTGEELRNMVVDLGTLDPAFLAKLKGILYD
;
A
#
# COMPACT_ATOMS: atom_id res chain seq x y z
N MET A 1 -10.51 5.45 -5.64
CA MET A 1 -11.62 4.88 -6.44
C MET A 1 -13.00 5.31 -5.94
N LYS A 2 -13.41 4.97 -4.70
CA LYS A 2 -14.75 5.29 -4.14
C LYS A 2 -15.10 6.79 -3.98
N VAL A 3 -14.10 7.66 -3.90
CA VAL A 3 -14.30 9.11 -3.81
C VAL A 3 -14.37 9.72 -5.22
N THR A 4 -13.41 9.41 -6.08
CA THR A 4 -13.27 10.02 -7.42
C THR A 4 -14.22 9.43 -8.48
N TRP A 5 -14.44 8.11 -8.49
CA TRP A 5 -15.08 7.39 -9.61
C TRP A 5 -16.45 6.79 -9.25
N ARG A 6 -17.08 7.28 -8.17
CA ARG A 6 -18.28 6.69 -7.58
C ARG A 6 -19.44 6.56 -8.57
N ASN A 7 -19.70 7.61 -9.36
CA ASN A 7 -20.83 7.63 -10.27
C ASN A 7 -20.61 6.70 -11.47
N ALA A 8 -19.44 6.78 -12.12
CA ALA A 8 -19.09 5.93 -13.26
C ALA A 8 -19.13 4.41 -12.92
N LEU A 9 -18.74 4.05 -11.70
CA LEU A 9 -18.87 2.67 -11.21
C LEU A 9 -20.33 2.24 -11.00
N LYS A 10 -21.21 3.16 -10.59
CA LYS A 10 -22.64 2.87 -10.38
C LYS A 10 -23.42 2.77 -11.68
N THR A 11 -23.10 3.63 -12.65
CA THR A 11 -23.78 3.67 -13.96
C THR A 11 -23.30 2.56 -14.89
N GLY A 12 -22.14 1.96 -14.61
CA GLY A 12 -21.53 0.92 -15.45
C GLY A 12 -20.60 1.49 -16.53
N ASP A 13 -20.41 2.81 -16.58
CA ASP A 13 -19.48 3.47 -17.51
C ASP A 13 -18.01 3.09 -17.21
N LEU A 14 -17.73 2.66 -15.97
CA LEU A 14 -16.44 2.12 -15.56
C LEU A 14 -16.60 0.71 -15.00
N VAL A 15 -15.90 -0.25 -15.60
CA VAL A 15 -15.85 -1.64 -15.14
C VAL A 15 -14.44 -1.98 -14.67
N VAL A 16 -14.31 -2.48 -13.45
CA VAL A 16 -13.03 -2.94 -12.91
C VAL A 16 -12.81 -4.39 -13.33
N VAL A 17 -11.74 -4.65 -14.08
CA VAL A 17 -11.43 -5.99 -14.62
C VAL A 17 -10.27 -6.68 -13.91
N LEU A 18 -9.45 -5.93 -13.17
CA LEU A 18 -8.27 -6.44 -12.50
C LEU A 18 -7.94 -5.61 -11.26
N GLN A 19 -7.54 -6.27 -10.17
CA GLN A 19 -7.07 -5.64 -8.94
C GLN A 19 -5.55 -5.82 -8.81
N VAL A 20 -4.78 -4.73 -8.73
CA VAL A 20 -3.31 -4.76 -8.56
C VAL A 20 -2.87 -4.48 -7.11
N VAL A 21 -3.76 -4.71 -6.16
CA VAL A 21 -3.57 -4.47 -4.72
C VAL A 21 -3.16 -5.75 -3.99
N ALA A 22 -2.57 -5.63 -2.79
CA ALA A 22 -2.17 -6.76 -1.96
C ALA A 22 -3.37 -7.53 -1.39
N LYS A 23 -4.40 -6.81 -0.92
CA LYS A 23 -5.63 -7.37 -0.37
C LYS A 23 -6.80 -7.02 -1.28
N PRO A 24 -7.69 -7.97 -1.63
CA PRO A 24 -8.82 -7.69 -2.50
C PRO A 24 -9.81 -6.73 -1.81
N PHE A 25 -10.46 -5.89 -2.61
CA PHE A 25 -11.54 -5.05 -2.12
C PHE A 25 -12.81 -5.88 -1.89
N PRO A 26 -13.43 -5.85 -0.70
CA PRO A 26 -14.66 -6.60 -0.42
C PRO A 26 -15.82 -6.28 -1.38
N GLU A 27 -15.87 -5.06 -1.90
CA GLU A 27 -16.84 -4.62 -2.90
C GLU A 27 -16.62 -5.19 -4.32
N LEU A 28 -15.46 -5.80 -4.59
CA LEU A 28 -15.09 -6.38 -5.88
C LEU A 28 -14.75 -7.88 -5.74
N PRO A 29 -15.67 -8.71 -5.21
CA PRO A 29 -15.36 -10.11 -4.90
C PRO A 29 -15.06 -10.96 -6.14
N ASN A 30 -15.61 -10.57 -7.30
CA ASN A 30 -15.49 -11.33 -8.56
C ASN A 30 -14.35 -10.84 -9.45
N VAL A 31 -13.63 -9.78 -9.05
CA VAL A 31 -12.54 -9.21 -9.86
C VAL A 31 -11.23 -9.85 -9.41
N PRO A 32 -10.47 -10.51 -10.30
CA PRO A 32 -9.25 -11.22 -9.91
C PRO A 32 -8.14 -10.27 -9.44
N LEU A 33 -7.25 -10.77 -8.58
CA LEU A 33 -5.99 -10.11 -8.25
C LEU A 33 -4.93 -10.43 -9.31
N ALA A 34 -4.19 -9.42 -9.76
CA ALA A 34 -3.11 -9.59 -10.74
C ALA A 34 -2.05 -10.60 -10.30
N ILE A 35 -1.73 -10.64 -9.00
CA ILE A 35 -0.74 -11.58 -8.46
C ILE A 35 -1.17 -13.05 -8.60
N ASN A 36 -2.48 -13.32 -8.63
CA ASN A 36 -3.02 -14.66 -8.82
C ASN A 36 -2.95 -15.11 -10.29
N LEU A 37 -2.82 -14.16 -11.23
CA LEU A 37 -2.70 -14.44 -12.66
C LEU A 37 -1.22 -14.60 -13.10
N ALA A 38 -0.27 -14.30 -12.22
CA ALA A 38 1.14 -14.43 -12.51
C ALA A 38 1.55 -15.90 -12.70
N LYS A 39 2.28 -16.18 -13.79
CA LYS A 39 2.65 -17.53 -14.21
C LYS A 39 3.93 -18.08 -13.57
N SER A 40 4.70 -17.24 -12.90
CA SER A 40 5.97 -17.62 -12.25
C SER A 40 6.12 -16.90 -10.92
N ASP A 41 6.96 -17.46 -10.04
CA ASP A 41 7.29 -16.82 -8.76
C ASP A 41 8.03 -15.50 -8.96
N GLU A 42 8.85 -15.41 -10.00
CA GLU A 42 9.49 -14.15 -10.38
C GLU A 42 8.44 -13.08 -10.74
N ALA A 43 7.43 -13.42 -11.55
CA ALA A 43 6.36 -12.49 -11.90
C ALA A 43 5.52 -12.07 -10.69
N ARG A 44 5.23 -13.01 -9.77
CA ARG A 44 4.58 -12.69 -8.49
C ARG A 44 5.42 -11.73 -7.66
N ARG A 45 6.73 -11.96 -7.60
CA ARG A 45 7.67 -11.11 -6.85
C ARG A 45 7.78 -9.72 -7.47
N LEU A 46 7.78 -9.59 -8.80
CA LEU A 46 7.75 -8.31 -9.50
C LEU A 46 6.46 -7.54 -9.21
N LEU A 47 5.29 -8.18 -9.26
CA LEU A 47 4.01 -7.55 -8.91
C LEU A 47 3.96 -7.12 -7.44
N LYS A 48 4.44 -7.98 -6.53
CA LYS A 48 4.50 -7.66 -5.11
C LYS A 48 5.37 -6.44 -4.85
N LEU A 49 6.62 -6.45 -5.31
CA LEU A 49 7.59 -5.39 -4.99
C LEU A 49 7.33 -4.10 -5.79
N GLY A 50 7.12 -4.22 -7.10
CA GLY A 50 7.02 -3.07 -7.99
C GLY A 50 5.66 -2.37 -7.98
N VAL A 51 4.60 -3.06 -7.54
CA VAL A 51 3.23 -2.51 -7.57
C VAL A 51 2.63 -2.48 -6.17
N GLN A 52 2.52 -3.62 -5.49
CA GLN A 52 1.78 -3.70 -4.22
C GLN A 52 2.52 -3.03 -3.05
N ASP A 53 3.77 -3.39 -2.82
CA ASP A 53 4.58 -2.84 -1.72
C ASP A 53 4.85 -1.35 -1.98
N ALA A 54 5.23 -0.99 -3.22
CA ALA A 54 5.40 0.41 -3.63
C ALA A 54 4.17 1.29 -3.35
N ALA A 55 2.96 0.78 -3.62
CA ALA A 55 1.73 1.49 -3.30
C ALA A 55 1.47 1.59 -1.78
N SER A 56 1.88 0.57 -1.01
CA SER A 56 1.62 0.46 0.42
C SER A 56 2.39 1.47 1.26
N TYR A 57 3.62 1.81 0.86
CA TYR A 57 4.41 2.85 1.52
C TYR A 57 4.50 4.16 0.72
N ALA A 58 3.59 4.40 -0.23
CA ALA A 58 3.60 5.60 -1.08
C ALA A 58 3.45 6.93 -0.31
N ARG A 59 2.94 6.91 0.92
CA ARG A 59 2.76 8.10 1.78
C ARG A 59 3.36 7.87 3.17
N PRO A 60 4.69 7.71 3.28
CA PRO A 60 5.30 7.40 4.56
C PRO A 60 5.47 8.67 5.38
N PHE A 61 5.31 8.55 6.70
CA PHE A 61 5.78 9.56 7.65
C PHE A 61 7.21 9.21 8.06
N VAL A 62 8.15 10.08 7.71
CA VAL A 62 9.59 9.85 7.94
C VAL A 62 10.20 10.98 8.76
N LEU A 63 11.21 10.64 9.56
CA LEU A 63 11.97 11.57 10.38
C LEU A 63 13.43 11.55 9.90
N PRO A 64 14.17 12.65 10.08
CA PRO A 64 15.56 12.71 9.66
C PRO A 64 16.43 11.70 10.43
N PRO A 65 17.55 11.24 9.83
CA PRO A 65 18.54 10.43 10.53
C PRO A 65 19.02 11.10 11.83
N GLY A 66 19.27 10.30 12.86
CA GLY A 66 19.73 10.80 14.17
C GLY A 66 18.61 11.30 15.09
N THR A 67 17.33 11.22 14.69
CA THR A 67 16.21 11.50 15.59
C THR A 67 16.28 10.57 16.82
N PRO A 68 16.22 11.10 18.06
CA PRO A 68 16.29 10.28 19.27
C PRO A 68 15.21 9.20 19.33
N LYS A 69 15.56 8.02 19.85
CA LYS A 69 14.64 6.87 19.91
C LYS A 69 13.37 7.21 20.69
N GLU A 70 13.45 7.94 21.81
CA GLU A 70 12.24 8.31 22.58
C GLU A 70 11.28 9.16 21.75
N ARG A 71 11.80 10.04 20.87
CA ARG A 71 11.00 10.88 19.97
C ARG A 71 10.30 10.05 18.90
N ILE A 72 10.99 9.03 18.35
CA ILE A 72 10.42 8.10 17.36
C ILE A 72 9.26 7.34 17.99
N GLU A 73 9.47 6.75 19.17
CA GLU A 73 8.45 5.95 19.85
C GLU A 73 7.24 6.79 20.28
N LEU A 74 7.46 8.02 20.76
CA LEU A 74 6.38 8.97 21.06
C LEU A 74 5.51 9.25 19.83
N LEU A 75 6.12 9.56 18.68
CA LEU A 75 5.39 9.89 17.46
C LEU A 75 4.67 8.69 16.86
N ARG A 76 5.29 7.49 16.89
CA ARG A 76 4.65 6.24 16.49
C ARG A 76 3.41 5.97 17.33
N LYS A 77 3.53 6.10 18.65
CA LYS A 77 2.40 5.93 19.57
C LYS A 77 1.29 6.95 19.28
N ALA A 78 1.61 8.23 19.18
CA ALA A 78 0.61 9.27 18.91
C ALA A 78 -0.11 9.04 17.58
N PHE A 79 0.61 8.61 16.54
CA PHE A 79 0.02 8.25 15.25
C PHE A 79 -0.94 7.08 15.37
N HIS A 80 -0.52 6.00 16.05
CA HIS A 80 -1.37 4.84 16.29
C HIS A 80 -2.63 5.19 17.10
N ASP A 81 -2.47 5.91 18.20
CA ASP A 81 -3.58 6.35 19.05
C ASP A 81 -4.61 7.19 18.25
N THR A 82 -4.14 8.00 17.29
CA THR A 82 -5.03 8.78 16.40
C THR A 82 -5.83 7.87 15.46
N LEU A 83 -5.23 6.80 14.96
CA LEU A 83 -5.89 5.86 14.05
C LEU A 83 -6.96 5.01 14.75
N GLU A 84 -6.88 4.90 16.07
CA GLU A 84 -7.89 4.23 16.92
C GLU A 84 -8.90 5.21 17.53
N ASP A 85 -8.66 6.52 17.43
CA ASP A 85 -9.53 7.53 18.00
C ASP A 85 -10.90 7.53 17.30
N LYS A 86 -11.96 7.48 18.12
CA LYS A 86 -13.34 7.36 17.61
C LYS A 86 -13.80 8.60 16.86
N ALA A 87 -13.35 9.80 17.27
CA ALA A 87 -13.73 11.02 16.57
C ALA A 87 -13.02 11.11 15.21
N PHE A 88 -11.76 10.73 15.15
CA PHE A 88 -11.02 10.60 13.89
C PHE A 88 -11.70 9.60 12.95
N LEU A 89 -12.01 8.38 13.44
CA LEU A 89 -12.67 7.35 12.64
C LEU A 89 -14.02 7.82 12.10
N ALA A 90 -14.86 8.46 12.93
CA ALA A 90 -16.15 8.99 12.51
C ALA A 90 -16.03 10.04 11.38
N GLU A 91 -15.05 10.95 11.48
CA GLU A 91 -14.82 11.94 10.43
C GLU A 91 -14.27 11.29 9.14
N THR A 92 -13.41 10.27 9.24
CA THR A 92 -12.94 9.53 8.05
C THR A 92 -14.08 8.79 7.35
N GLU A 93 -15.01 8.20 8.10
CA GLU A 93 -16.21 7.56 7.57
C GLU A 93 -17.11 8.57 6.85
N LYS A 94 -17.38 9.71 7.48
CA LYS A 94 -18.16 10.81 6.89
C LYS A 94 -17.52 11.35 5.60
N ALA A 95 -16.19 11.43 5.56
CA ALA A 95 -15.45 11.81 4.37
C ALA A 95 -15.36 10.69 3.31
N GLY A 96 -15.79 9.47 3.64
CA GLY A 96 -15.68 8.30 2.77
C GLY A 96 -14.23 7.86 2.51
N LEU A 97 -13.33 8.15 3.46
CA LEU A 97 -11.91 7.79 3.41
C LEU A 97 -11.72 6.43 4.08
N LYS A 98 -11.16 5.47 3.35
CA LYS A 98 -10.74 4.19 3.92
C LYS A 98 -9.34 4.37 4.53
N ILE A 99 -9.20 4.01 5.81
CA ILE A 99 -7.94 4.00 6.54
C ILE A 99 -7.47 2.55 6.68
N ASP A 100 -6.25 2.26 6.22
CA ASP A 100 -5.59 0.94 6.27
C ASP A 100 -4.08 1.17 6.40
N PRO A 101 -3.60 1.61 7.58
CA PRO A 101 -2.24 2.07 7.78
C PRO A 101 -1.29 0.89 8.02
N LEU A 102 -0.04 1.05 7.60
CA LEU A 102 1.06 0.19 8.05
C LEU A 102 1.62 0.69 9.38
N THR A 103 2.03 -0.24 10.24
CA THR A 103 2.84 0.08 11.42
C THR A 103 4.24 0.53 11.02
N GLY A 104 4.91 1.24 11.92
CA GLY A 104 6.31 1.66 11.72
C GLY A 104 7.27 0.48 11.55
N GLU A 105 6.97 -0.68 12.13
CA GLU A 105 7.79 -1.89 12.00
C GLU A 105 7.53 -2.61 10.68
N GLU A 106 6.28 -2.70 10.22
CA GLU A 106 5.96 -3.25 8.90
C GLU A 106 6.63 -2.43 7.79
N LEU A 107 6.56 -1.09 7.89
CA LEU A 107 7.24 -0.20 6.95
C LEU A 107 8.76 -0.42 6.97
N ARG A 108 9.36 -0.53 8.17
CA ARG A 108 10.80 -0.77 8.31
C ARG A 108 11.21 -2.09 7.66
N ASN A 109 10.45 -3.15 7.89
CA ASN A 109 10.73 -4.46 7.31
C ASN A 109 10.63 -4.43 5.78
N MET A 110 9.59 -3.78 5.23
CA MET A 110 9.47 -3.59 3.78
C MET A 110 10.70 -2.87 3.18
N VAL A 111 11.20 -1.83 3.84
CA VAL A 111 12.39 -1.08 3.38
C VAL A 111 13.65 -1.93 3.48
N VAL A 112 13.84 -2.68 4.56
CA VAL A 112 14.99 -3.59 4.73
C VAL A 112 14.99 -4.68 3.67
N ASP A 113 13.82 -5.26 3.36
CA ASP A 113 13.67 -6.30 2.35
C ASP A 113 14.13 -5.83 0.97
N LEU A 114 13.89 -4.57 0.60
CA LEU A 114 14.40 -3.98 -0.65
C LEU A 114 15.94 -3.97 -0.72
N GLY A 115 16.60 -3.78 0.43
CA GLY A 115 18.06 -3.81 0.54
C GLY A 115 18.67 -5.20 0.40
N THR A 116 17.86 -6.26 0.46
CA THR A 116 18.30 -7.67 0.35
C THR A 116 18.05 -8.29 -1.02
N LEU A 117 17.56 -7.50 -1.99
CA LEU A 117 17.28 -7.99 -3.34
C LEU A 117 18.57 -8.34 -4.07
N ASP A 118 18.53 -9.45 -4.81
CA ASP A 118 19.61 -9.85 -5.71
C ASP A 118 19.85 -8.75 -6.78
N PRO A 119 21.13 -8.44 -7.11
CA PRO A 119 21.45 -7.38 -8.07
C PRO A 119 20.82 -7.55 -9.46
N ALA A 120 20.72 -8.78 -9.98
CA ALA A 120 20.14 -9.03 -11.29
C ALA A 120 18.63 -8.80 -11.26
N PHE A 121 17.95 -9.22 -10.18
CA PHE A 121 16.54 -8.93 -9.98
C PHE A 121 16.29 -7.42 -9.83
N LEU A 122 17.11 -6.71 -9.06
CA LEU A 122 17.00 -5.26 -8.90
C LEU A 122 17.19 -4.51 -10.22
N ALA A 123 18.17 -4.90 -11.04
CA ALA A 123 18.39 -4.32 -12.35
C ALA A 123 17.17 -4.51 -13.26
N LYS A 124 16.58 -5.71 -13.28
CA LYS A 124 15.37 -6.01 -14.05
C LYS A 124 14.16 -5.20 -13.55
N LEU A 125 13.96 -5.13 -12.24
CA LEU A 125 12.86 -4.34 -11.66
C LEU A 125 13.01 -2.85 -12.00
N LYS A 126 14.23 -2.30 -11.94
CA LYS A 126 14.51 -0.92 -12.34
C LYS A 126 14.18 -0.69 -13.81
N GLY A 127 14.61 -1.59 -14.70
CA GLY A 127 14.33 -1.46 -16.13
C GLY A 127 12.82 -1.51 -16.44
N ILE A 128 12.04 -2.31 -15.71
CA ILE A 128 10.58 -2.34 -15.88
C ILE A 128 9.92 -1.02 -15.42
N LEU A 129 10.42 -0.38 -14.37
CA LEU A 129 9.78 0.77 -13.73
C LEU A 129 10.22 2.12 -14.29
N TYR A 130 11.44 2.22 -14.80
CA TYR A 130 12.10 3.49 -15.12
C TYR A 130 12.77 3.55 -16.50
N ASP A 131 12.76 2.47 -17.28
CA ASP A 131 13.06 2.55 -18.73
C ASP A 131 11.81 3.02 -19.50
#